data_AF-A0A4D4KVP5-F1
#
_entry.id   AF-A0A4D4KVP5-F1
#
_cell.length_a   1.000
_cell.length_b   1.000
_cell.length_c   1.000
_cell.angle_alpha   90.00
_cell.angle_beta   90.00
_cell.angle_gamma   90.00
#
_symmetry.space_group_name_H-M   'P 1'
#
loop_
_entity.id
_entity.type
_entity.pdbx_description
1 polymer ?
#
loop_
_entity_poly.entity_id
_entity_poly.type
_entity_poly.pdbx_seq_one_letter_code
_entity_poly.pdbx_strand_id
1 'polypeptide(L)'
;MAEPTAHPPTTTVREAVLALCRATGMTTVFGNPGSTELRMFRDWPEDFRYVLGLQESTAVAMAAGHALGTGRAALVSLHSAGEWATPWERCSTPTGTGCRW
;
A
#
# COMPACT_ATOMS: atom_id res chain seq x y z
N MET A 1 2.53 -31.05 33.86
CA MET A 1 3.28 -30.19 32.93
C MET A 1 2.79 -30.52 31.54
N ALA A 2 1.82 -29.76 31.03
CA ALA A 2 1.30 -29.97 29.67
C ALA A 2 2.20 -29.22 28.68
N GLU A 3 2.70 -29.96 27.69
CA GLU A 3 3.48 -29.45 26.56
C GLU A 3 2.59 -28.52 25.70
N PRO A 4 3.08 -27.36 25.22
CA PRO A 4 2.26 -26.52 24.35
C PRO A 4 2.10 -27.22 23.01
N THR A 5 0.88 -27.63 22.67
CA THR A 5 0.53 -28.15 21.35
C THR A 5 0.78 -27.06 20.31
N ALA A 6 1.81 -27.27 19.48
CA ALA A 6 2.13 -26.39 18.37
C ALA A 6 0.92 -26.27 17.43
N HIS A 7 0.44 -25.05 17.22
CA HIS A 7 -0.53 -24.77 16.17
C HIS A 7 0.11 -25.08 14.80
N PRO A 8 -0.62 -25.71 13.85
CA PRO A 8 -0.13 -25.83 12.48
C PRO A 8 0.20 -24.42 11.95
N PRO A 9 1.27 -24.25 11.13
CA PRO A 9 1.69 -22.93 10.69
C PRO A 9 0.52 -22.24 9.98
N THR A 10 -0.07 -21.27 10.67
CA THR A 10 -1.26 -20.57 10.17
C THR A 10 -0.74 -19.49 9.23
N THR A 11 -1.08 -19.57 7.96
CA THR A 11 -0.69 -18.56 6.97
C THR A 11 -1.19 -17.20 7.43
N THR A 12 -0.25 -16.28 7.61
CA THR A 12 -0.56 -14.90 7.96
C THR A 12 -1.18 -14.18 6.76
N VAL A 13 -1.95 -13.13 7.02
CA VAL A 13 -2.50 -12.29 5.95
C VAL A 13 -1.38 -11.73 5.07
N ARG A 14 -0.23 -11.38 5.65
CA ARG A 14 0.96 -10.90 4.91
C ARG A 14 1.44 -11.94 3.90
N GLU A 15 1.61 -13.18 4.34
CA GLU A 15 2.07 -14.28 3.46
C GLU A 15 1.06 -14.54 2.34
N ALA A 16 -0.24 -14.54 2.64
CA ALA A 16 -1.28 -14.70 1.64
C ALA A 16 -1.26 -13.57 0.59
N VAL A 17 -1.10 -12.31 1.02
CA VAL A 17 -1.01 -11.15 0.11
C VAL A 17 0.24 -11.22 -0.77
N LEU A 18 1.40 -11.55 -0.21
CA LEU A 18 2.64 -11.72 -0.99
C LEU A 18 2.54 -12.89 -1.97
N ALA A 19 1.92 -14.00 -1.58
CA ALA A 19 1.67 -15.12 -2.48
C ALA A 19 0.76 -14.74 -3.66
N LEU A 20 -0.32 -13.99 -3.41
CA LEU A 20 -1.19 -13.44 -4.46
C LEU A 20 -0.42 -12.51 -5.40
N CYS A 21 0.37 -11.59 -4.84
CA CYS A 21 1.16 -10.65 -5.63
C CYS A 21 2.17 -11.37 -6.52
N ARG A 22 2.81 -12.42 -5.99
CA ARG A 22 3.72 -13.27 -6.77
C ARG A 22 3.00 -14.00 -7.90
N ALA A 23 1.86 -14.62 -7.61
CA ALA A 23 1.07 -15.36 -8.59
C ALA A 23 0.55 -14.47 -9.75
N THR A 24 0.34 -13.18 -9.48
CA THR A 24 -0.15 -12.18 -10.45
C THR A 24 0.97 -11.35 -11.08
N GLY A 25 2.23 -11.56 -10.66
CA GLY A 25 3.39 -10.81 -11.15
C GLY A 25 3.49 -9.37 -10.61
N MET A 26 2.76 -9.03 -9.55
CA MET A 26 2.85 -7.75 -8.84
C MET A 26 4.06 -7.73 -7.88
N THR A 27 5.26 -8.00 -8.39
CA THR A 27 6.49 -8.07 -7.59
C THR A 27 7.16 -6.71 -7.38
N THR A 28 6.67 -5.65 -8.03
CA THR A 28 7.09 -4.27 -7.76
C THR A 28 5.98 -3.54 -7.02
N VAL A 29 6.28 -3.14 -5.79
CA VAL A 29 5.37 -2.44 -4.88
C VAL A 29 5.80 -0.98 -4.77
N PHE A 30 4.86 -0.06 -4.95
CA PHE A 30 5.10 1.38 -4.84
C PHE A 30 4.48 1.88 -3.54
N GLY A 31 5.06 2.88 -2.89
CA GLY A 31 4.40 3.40 -1.70
C GLY A 31 5.12 4.46 -0.92
N ASN A 32 4.42 4.95 0.09
CA ASN A 32 4.90 5.84 1.12
C ASN A 32 4.43 5.27 2.47
N PRO A 33 5.20 4.36 3.08
CA PRO A 33 4.74 3.63 4.25
C PRO A 33 4.86 4.52 5.49
N GLY A 34 3.83 4.54 6.33
CA GLY A 34 3.97 5.08 7.68
C GLY A 34 4.05 3.99 8.73
N SER A 35 3.92 4.39 9.99
CA SER A 35 4.23 3.53 11.14
C SER A 35 3.34 2.27 11.22
N THR A 36 2.11 2.36 10.74
CA THR A 36 1.14 1.25 10.68
C THR A 36 1.51 0.20 9.64
N GLU A 37 2.12 0.61 8.53
CA GLU A 37 2.48 -0.27 7.41
C GLU A 37 3.82 -0.98 7.62
N LEU A 38 4.63 -0.56 8.59
CA LEU A 38 5.97 -1.11 8.84
C LEU A 38 5.98 -2.63 9.07
N ARG A 39 4.91 -3.21 9.63
CA ARG A 39 4.81 -4.67 9.82
C ARG A 39 4.83 -5.45 8.50
N MET A 40 4.45 -4.84 7.38
CA MET A 40 4.50 -5.46 6.06
C MET A 40 5.94 -5.65 5.55
N PHE A 41 6.90 -4.85 6.04
CA PHE A 41 8.31 -4.90 5.61
C PHE A 41 9.17 -5.92 6.34
N ARG A 42 8.66 -6.54 7.41
CA ARG A 42 9.40 -7.55 8.16
C ARG A 42 9.74 -8.72 7.24
N ASP A 43 11.02 -9.09 7.14
CA ASP A 43 11.49 -10.16 6.25
C ASP A 43 10.99 -9.93 4.81
N TRP A 44 11.32 -8.74 4.27
CA TRP A 44 10.95 -8.37 2.91
C TRP A 44 11.62 -9.32 1.92
N PRO A 45 10.85 -9.98 1.04
CA PRO A 45 11.40 -11.04 0.21
C PRO A 45 12.24 -10.48 -0.95
N GLU A 46 13.33 -11.16 -1.28
CA GLU A 46 14.31 -10.69 -2.28
C GLU A 46 13.74 -10.61 -3.71
N ASP A 47 12.68 -11.38 -4.00
CA ASP A 47 11.99 -11.36 -5.29
C ASP A 47 11.02 -10.19 -5.45
N PHE A 48 10.85 -9.35 -4.42
CA PHE A 48 10.02 -8.16 -4.46
C PHE A 48 10.86 -6.88 -4.42
N ARG A 49 10.51 -5.93 -5.28
CA ARG A 49 11.05 -4.58 -5.28
C ARG A 49 10.08 -3.62 -4.59
N TYR A 50 10.56 -2.85 -3.62
CA TYR A 50 9.81 -1.72 -3.06
C TYR A 50 10.35 -0.39 -3.60
N VAL A 51 9.48 0.43 -4.18
CA VAL A 51 9.80 1.76 -4.72
C VAL A 51 9.16 2.81 -3.83
N LEU A 52 9.98 3.50 -3.05
CA LEU A 52 9.54 4.57 -2.15
C LEU A 52 9.21 5.84 -2.94
N GLY A 53 8.01 6.38 -2.73
CA GLY A 53 7.62 7.72 -3.15
C GLY A 53 7.57 8.66 -1.95
N LEU A 54 8.09 9.89 -2.12
CA LEU A 54 8.07 10.91 -1.05
C LEU A 54 6.65 11.41 -0.72
N GLN A 55 5.74 11.34 -1.70
CA GLN A 55 4.34 11.76 -1.62
C GLN A 55 3.46 10.64 -2.14
N GLU A 56 2.25 10.50 -1.59
CA GLU A 56 1.28 9.47 -1.98
C GLU A 56 0.93 9.57 -3.47
N SER A 57 0.66 10.78 -3.95
CA SER A 57 0.37 11.06 -5.36
C SER A 57 1.50 10.62 -6.29
N THR A 58 2.75 10.79 -5.86
CA THR A 58 3.92 10.34 -6.62
C THR A 58 4.01 8.81 -6.65
N ALA A 59 3.77 8.13 -5.52
CA ALA A 59 3.73 6.67 -5.48
C ALA A 59 2.64 6.09 -6.39
N VAL A 60 1.44 6.70 -6.38
CA VAL A 60 0.33 6.32 -7.27
C VAL A 60 0.67 6.57 -8.74
N ALA A 61 1.25 7.73 -9.08
CA ALA A 61 1.64 8.04 -10.46
C ALA A 61 2.71 7.08 -10.99
N MET A 62 3.71 6.72 -10.18
CA MET A 62 4.72 5.71 -10.54
C MET A 62 4.08 4.34 -10.79
N ALA A 63 3.15 3.91 -9.93
CA ALA A 63 2.46 2.64 -10.09
C ALA A 63 1.58 2.61 -11.34
N ALA A 64 0.88 3.70 -11.64
CA ALA A 64 0.08 3.84 -12.86
C ALA A 64 0.96 3.74 -14.11
N GLY A 65 2.09 4.47 -14.14
CA GLY A 65 3.06 4.38 -15.24
C GLY A 65 3.64 2.97 -15.40
N HIS A 66 3.96 2.29 -14.29
CA HIS A 66 4.43 0.91 -14.31
C HIS A 66 3.37 -0.06 -14.86
N ALA A 67 2.11 0.08 -14.43
CA ALA A 67 1.02 -0.74 -14.93
C ALA A 67 0.80 -0.55 -16.43
N LEU A 68 0.81 0.70 -16.90
CA LEU A 68 0.71 1.02 -18.33
C LEU A 68 1.89 0.45 -19.12
N GLY A 69 3.12 0.60 -18.63
CA GLY A 69 4.33 0.13 -19.31
C GLY A 69 4.48 -1.39 -19.35
N THR A 70 3.93 -2.10 -18.37
CA THR A 70 4.08 -3.56 -18.25
C THR A 70 2.84 -4.36 -18.66
N GLY A 71 1.69 -3.69 -18.81
CA GLY A 71 0.39 -4.35 -19.03
C GLY A 71 -0.07 -5.21 -17.84
N ARG A 72 0.52 -5.01 -16.65
CA ARG A 72 0.21 -5.77 -15.43
C ARG A 72 -0.39 -4.85 -14.38
N ALA A 73 -1.13 -5.42 -13.44
CA ALA A 73 -1.54 -4.69 -12.25
C ALA A 73 -0.31 -4.25 -11.42
N ALA A 74 -0.47 -3.16 -10.66
CA ALA A 74 0.55 -2.67 -9.74
C ALA A 74 -0.05 -2.54 -8.33
N LEU A 75 0.75 -2.86 -7.31
CA LEU A 75 0.36 -2.70 -5.91
C LEU A 75 0.91 -1.37 -5.37
N VAL A 76 0.04 -0.60 -4.71
CA VAL A 76 0.42 0.62 -3.99
C VAL A 76 0.12 0.45 -2.50
N SER A 77 1.12 0.69 -1.65
CA SER A 77 1.01 0.70 -0.19
C SER A 77 1.18 2.12 0.33
N LEU A 78 0.09 2.72 0.81
CA LEU A 78 0.08 4.09 1.32
C LEU A 78 -0.08 4.10 2.83
N HIS A 79 0.33 5.21 3.45
CA HIS A 79 0.16 5.40 4.87
C HIS A 79 -1.32 5.55 5.23
N SER A 80 -1.73 4.88 6.30
CA SER A 80 -3.04 5.08 6.94
C SER A 80 -3.06 6.37 7.76
N ALA A 81 -2.90 7.52 7.11
CA ALA A 81 -3.35 8.82 7.60
C ALA A 81 -4.18 9.44 6.48
N GLY A 82 -5.40 9.85 6.79
CA GLY A 82 -6.29 10.45 5.81
C GLY A 82 -5.79 11.81 5.36
N GLU A 83 -4.84 11.85 4.44
CA GLU A 83 -4.42 13.05 3.74
C GLU A 83 -4.70 12.95 2.24
N TRP A 84 -5.92 12.53 1.89
CA TRP A 84 -6.41 12.62 0.51
C TRP A 84 -7.76 13.33 0.34
N ALA A 85 -8.41 13.85 1.38
CA ALA A 85 -9.42 14.87 1.16
C ALA A 85 -8.74 16.24 1.06
N THR A 86 -8.16 16.53 -0.10
CA THR A 86 -7.60 17.84 -0.37
C THR A 86 -8.64 18.95 -0.06
N PRO A 87 -8.26 20.06 0.59
CA PRO A 87 -9.19 21.18 0.80
C PRO A 87 -9.73 21.78 -0.50
N TRP A 88 -8.98 21.67 -1.61
CA TRP A 88 -9.32 22.35 -2.86
C TRP A 88 -10.51 21.72 -3.59
N GLU A 89 -10.77 20.42 -3.42
CA GLU A 89 -11.98 19.77 -3.97
C GLU A 89 -13.25 20.19 -3.22
N ARG A 90 -13.16 20.52 -1.92
CA ARG A 90 -14.28 21.06 -1.12
C ARG A 90 -14.57 22.54 -1.36
N CYS A 91 -13.68 23.28 -2.03
CA CYS A 91 -13.86 24.70 -2.34
C CYS A 91 -14.40 24.98 -3.75
N SER A 92 -14.81 23.95 -4.49
CA SER A 92 -15.24 24.08 -5.88
C SER A 92 -16.75 24.33 -6.08
N THR A 93 -17.55 24.40 -5.00
CA THR A 93 -18.96 24.82 -5.13
C THR A 93 -19.07 26.34 -5.30
N PRO A 94 -19.88 26.85 -6.25
CA PRO A 94 -19.92 28.28 -6.61
C PRO A 94 -20.37 29.23 -5.49
N THR A 95 -20.82 28.70 -4.35
CA THR A 95 -21.54 29.45 -3.32
C THR A 95 -20.71 29.81 -2.09
N GLY A 96 -19.40 29.49 -2.06
CA GLY A 96 -18.43 30.17 -1.19
C GLY A 96 -18.78 30.26 0.30
N THR A 97 -19.56 29.34 0.86
CA THR A 97 -20.03 29.44 2.24
C THR A 97 -19.63 28.19 3.03
N GLY A 98 -18.62 28.36 3.88
CA GLY A 98 -18.46 27.56 5.09
C GLY A 98 -17.43 26.44 5.05
N CYS A 99 -16.14 26.78 4.98
CA CYS A 99 -15.12 25.93 5.58
C CYS A 99 -15.32 25.97 7.11
N ARG A 100 -15.89 24.91 7.69
CA ARG A 100 -15.96 24.73 9.14
C ARG A 100 -15.09 23.51 9.46
N TRP A 101 -14.03 23.74 10.24
CA TRP A 101 -13.16 22.71 10.80
C TRP A 101 -13.91 21.87 11.83
#